data_AF-A0A974B3E0-F1
#
_entry.id   AF-A0A974B3E0-F1
#
_cell.length_a   1.000
_cell.length_b   1.000
_cell.length_c   1.000
_cell.angle_alpha   90.00
_cell.angle_beta   90.00
_cell.angle_gamma   90.00
#
_symmetry.space_group_name_H-M   'P 1'
#
loop_
_entity.id
_entity.type
_entity.pdbx_description
1 polymer ?
#
loop_
_entity_poly.entity_id
_entity_poly.type
_entity_poly.pdbx_seq_one_letter_code
_entity_poly.pdbx_strand_id
1 'polypeptide(L)'
;RVSTAGYAGDYAYNKNTATGESYTWQPNIVDATDYKVEVHTPVQTDGATAAPYTVTSAEPTANFTVNQATGTTGWRQLGTTQIDFAKGNTGKIVLGDTGDATRRTIADAVRLVNPAQIRKDIGEYNQWHNFRVGDTVQKWVSGTSPNYGFVIKAVDESSTAPLGGPQYQAGDYDYGGETSTIPRLTVTFGKVGTSLNSPTVVHGTGPELSWAAYKNTTGDTDLDIVEYQLHRSTQQVFTPSAATLVAPVAKTATTYTDTTAVPTPDSSSAEIGKSYYYQIAVKTADGQVLGSP
;
A
#
# COMPACT_ATOMS: atom_id res chain seq x y z
N ARG A 1 -5.92 1.88 -33.40
CA ARG A 1 -5.82 2.80 -32.24
C ARG A 1 -6.44 4.13 -32.64
N VAL A 2 -7.10 4.80 -31.71
CA VAL A 2 -7.70 6.13 -31.88
C VAL A 2 -6.99 7.06 -30.90
N SER A 3 -6.35 8.11 -31.42
CA SER A 3 -5.66 9.13 -30.63
C SER A 3 -6.62 10.25 -30.20
N THR A 4 -6.24 11.01 -29.17
CA THR A 4 -6.98 12.15 -28.58
C THR A 4 -8.32 11.81 -27.92
N ALA A 5 -8.58 10.52 -27.67
CA ALA A 5 -9.79 10.02 -27.03
C ALA A 5 -9.43 8.85 -26.09
N GLY A 6 -10.21 8.61 -25.04
CA GLY A 6 -9.90 7.58 -24.05
C GLY A 6 -9.07 8.10 -22.88
N TYR A 7 -8.76 7.21 -21.94
CA TYR A 7 -7.94 7.55 -20.79
C TYR A 7 -6.48 7.75 -21.23
N ALA A 8 -5.82 8.78 -20.69
CA ALA A 8 -4.46 9.18 -21.09
C ALA A 8 -4.27 9.51 -22.59
N GLY A 9 -5.38 9.67 -23.34
CA GLY A 9 -5.37 10.24 -24.68
C GLY A 9 -5.37 9.24 -25.86
N ASP A 10 -5.50 7.93 -25.65
CA ASP A 10 -5.76 6.98 -26.73
C ASP A 10 -6.59 5.75 -26.30
N TYR A 11 -7.11 5.00 -27.28
CA TYR A 11 -7.65 3.64 -27.08
C TYR A 11 -7.44 2.75 -28.31
N ALA A 12 -7.49 1.43 -28.12
CA ALA A 12 -7.51 0.44 -29.20
C ALA A 12 -8.91 -0.15 -29.36
N TYR A 13 -9.23 -0.68 -30.54
CA TYR A 13 -10.48 -1.40 -30.74
C TYR A 13 -10.31 -2.51 -31.78
N ASN A 14 -11.16 -3.52 -31.68
CA ASN A 14 -11.39 -4.50 -32.74
C ASN A 14 -12.78 -4.34 -33.33
N LYS A 15 -12.94 -4.57 -34.64
CA LYS A 15 -14.22 -4.48 -35.36
C LYS A 15 -14.13 -5.33 -36.64
N ASN A 16 -14.17 -6.65 -36.48
CA ASN A 16 -14.04 -7.62 -37.56
C ASN A 16 -14.90 -8.87 -37.27
N THR A 17 -14.90 -9.85 -38.18
CA THR A 17 -15.64 -11.12 -38.01
C THR A 17 -14.80 -12.27 -37.44
N ALA A 18 -13.51 -12.05 -37.17
CA ALA A 18 -12.66 -13.06 -36.55
C ALA A 18 -13.11 -13.30 -35.11
N THR A 19 -12.78 -14.45 -34.53
CA THR A 19 -13.13 -14.78 -33.14
C THR A 19 -11.89 -15.22 -32.38
N GLY A 20 -11.93 -15.06 -31.05
CA GLY A 20 -10.82 -15.45 -30.16
C GLY A 20 -9.71 -14.42 -30.01
N GLU A 21 -9.84 -13.25 -30.64
CA GLU A 21 -8.95 -12.11 -30.39
C GLU A 21 -9.18 -11.55 -28.97
N SER A 22 -8.14 -10.96 -28.36
CA SER A 22 -8.25 -10.40 -27.02
C SER A 22 -7.24 -9.29 -26.75
N TYR A 23 -7.50 -8.51 -25.71
CA TYR A 23 -6.56 -7.57 -25.13
C TYR A 23 -6.37 -7.88 -23.64
N THR A 24 -5.13 -8.05 -23.19
CA THR A 24 -4.82 -8.44 -21.81
C THR A 24 -4.08 -7.33 -21.08
N TRP A 25 -4.61 -6.91 -19.93
CA TRP A 25 -3.90 -6.13 -18.93
C TRP A 25 -3.39 -7.06 -17.82
N GLN A 26 -2.10 -6.92 -17.48
CA GLN A 26 -1.44 -7.72 -16.44
C GLN A 26 -0.75 -6.78 -15.43
N PRO A 27 -1.48 -6.23 -14.46
CA PRO A 27 -0.93 -5.31 -13.48
C PRO A 27 0.03 -6.01 -12.51
N ASN A 28 1.00 -5.26 -11.98
CA ASN A 28 1.81 -5.69 -10.84
C ASN A 28 1.15 -5.27 -9.53
N ILE A 29 0.53 -6.21 -8.85
CA ILE A 29 -0.16 -6.03 -7.57
C ILE A 29 0.87 -5.87 -6.45
N VAL A 30 0.81 -4.76 -5.72
CA VAL A 30 1.79 -4.46 -4.67
C VAL A 30 1.45 -5.19 -3.37
N ASP A 31 0.16 -5.38 -3.10
CA ASP A 31 -0.37 -5.93 -1.85
C ASP A 31 -1.47 -6.96 -2.12
N ALA A 32 -1.42 -8.08 -1.40
CA ALA A 32 -2.43 -9.11 -1.50
C ALA A 32 -3.68 -8.70 -0.70
N THR A 33 -4.77 -8.36 -1.39
CA THR A 33 -6.02 -7.84 -0.78
C THR A 33 -7.13 -7.72 -1.84
N ASP A 34 -8.31 -7.33 -1.38
CA ASP A 34 -9.48 -7.05 -2.19
C ASP A 34 -9.37 -5.72 -2.95
N TYR A 35 -9.71 -5.75 -4.24
CA TYR A 35 -9.77 -4.56 -5.10
C TYR A 35 -11.11 -4.48 -5.82
N LYS A 36 -11.61 -3.25 -6.01
CA LYS A 36 -12.58 -2.97 -7.07
C LYS A 36 -11.84 -2.98 -8.40
N VAL A 37 -12.24 -3.86 -9.31
CA VAL A 37 -11.72 -3.88 -10.68
C VAL A 37 -12.53 -2.91 -11.51
N GLU A 38 -11.90 -1.87 -12.04
CA GLU A 38 -12.57 -0.87 -12.87
C GLU A 38 -11.94 -0.77 -14.26
N VAL A 39 -12.78 -0.59 -15.27
CA VAL A 39 -12.38 -0.41 -16.67
C VAL A 39 -12.81 0.97 -17.15
N HIS A 40 -11.93 1.66 -17.88
CA HIS A 40 -12.30 2.91 -18.52
C HIS A 40 -13.02 2.60 -19.83
N THR A 41 -14.20 3.21 -20.03
CA THR A 41 -15.07 2.89 -21.16
C THR A 41 -15.32 4.15 -21.99
N PRO A 42 -14.60 4.35 -23.12
CA PRO A 42 -14.97 5.34 -24.12
C PRO A 42 -16.24 4.89 -24.83
N VAL A 43 -17.37 5.51 -24.50
CA VAL A 43 -18.65 5.14 -25.11
C VAL A 43 -18.65 5.55 -26.58
N GLN A 44 -19.02 4.64 -27.48
CA GLN A 44 -19.14 4.86 -28.91
C GLN A 44 -20.47 4.28 -29.38
N THR A 45 -21.20 4.94 -30.27
CA THR A 45 -22.54 4.46 -30.69
C THR A 45 -22.55 3.09 -31.36
N ASP A 46 -21.43 2.69 -31.97
CA ASP A 46 -21.19 1.36 -32.53
C ASP A 46 -20.31 0.49 -31.62
N GLY A 47 -20.18 0.80 -30.32
CA GLY A 47 -19.49 -0.05 -29.35
C GLY A 47 -20.23 -1.38 -29.13
N ALA A 48 -19.51 -2.38 -28.65
CA ALA A 48 -20.09 -3.65 -28.23
C ALA A 48 -21.09 -3.43 -27.08
N THR A 49 -22.29 -4.01 -27.17
CA THR A 49 -23.32 -3.89 -26.13
C THR A 49 -23.06 -4.82 -24.94
N ALA A 50 -22.20 -5.82 -25.11
CA ALA A 50 -21.81 -6.79 -24.09
C ALA A 50 -20.35 -7.22 -24.32
N ALA A 51 -19.40 -6.28 -24.24
CA ALA A 51 -17.98 -6.57 -24.34
C ALA A 51 -17.55 -7.51 -23.19
N PRO A 52 -17.00 -8.71 -23.48
CA PRO A 52 -16.69 -9.70 -22.45
C PRO A 52 -15.36 -9.39 -21.75
N TYR A 53 -15.38 -9.36 -20.42
CA TYR A 53 -14.19 -9.23 -19.59
C TYR A 53 -14.03 -10.45 -18.70
N THR A 54 -12.83 -11.05 -18.71
CA THR A 54 -12.45 -12.15 -17.83
C THR A 54 -11.39 -11.66 -16.85
N VAL A 55 -11.60 -11.91 -15.55
CA VAL A 55 -10.67 -11.56 -14.48
C VAL A 55 -10.11 -12.84 -13.88
N THR A 56 -8.78 -12.96 -13.93
CA THR A 56 -8.02 -13.98 -13.21
C THR A 56 -7.37 -13.32 -12.00
N SER A 57 -7.59 -13.86 -10.81
CA SER A 57 -7.12 -13.29 -9.54
C SER A 57 -6.72 -14.41 -8.56
N ALA A 58 -6.73 -14.15 -7.24
CA ALA A 58 -6.56 -15.21 -6.24
C ALA A 58 -7.83 -16.09 -6.08
N GLU A 59 -8.94 -15.65 -6.66
CA GLU A 59 -10.23 -16.33 -6.66
C GLU A 59 -10.44 -17.15 -7.96
N PRO A 60 -11.46 -18.04 -8.00
CA PRO A 60 -11.93 -18.61 -9.25
C PRO A 60 -12.21 -17.54 -10.31
N THR A 61 -11.93 -17.87 -11.57
CA THR A 61 -12.06 -16.91 -12.69
C THR A 61 -13.47 -16.31 -12.76
N ALA A 62 -13.54 -14.98 -12.78
CA ALA A 62 -14.79 -14.22 -12.87
C ALA A 62 -14.98 -13.67 -14.28
N ASN A 63 -16.22 -13.65 -14.78
CA ASN A 63 -16.57 -13.14 -16.10
C ASN A 63 -17.63 -12.06 -15.99
N PHE A 64 -17.45 -11.00 -16.76
CA PHE A 64 -18.29 -9.81 -16.78
C PHE A 64 -18.59 -9.39 -18.21
N THR A 65 -19.63 -8.57 -18.38
CA THR A 65 -19.90 -7.90 -19.65
C THR A 65 -20.07 -6.40 -19.41
N VAL A 66 -19.57 -5.58 -20.33
CA VAL A 66 -19.69 -4.13 -20.28
C VAL A 66 -20.35 -3.63 -21.56
N ASN A 67 -21.36 -2.79 -21.41
CA ASN A 67 -21.94 -2.07 -22.55
C ASN A 67 -21.08 -0.84 -22.87
N GLN A 68 -20.43 -0.88 -24.03
CA GLN A 68 -19.58 0.18 -24.59
C GLN A 68 -20.33 1.04 -25.62
N ALA A 69 -21.60 0.72 -25.91
CA ALA A 69 -22.45 1.42 -26.87
C ALA A 69 -23.13 2.66 -26.28
N THR A 70 -23.43 2.62 -24.97
CA THR A 70 -24.25 3.64 -24.29
C THR A 70 -23.75 3.98 -22.88
N GLY A 71 -24.33 5.04 -22.31
CA GLY A 71 -23.99 5.58 -20.98
C GLY A 71 -22.91 6.67 -21.03
N THR A 72 -22.27 6.92 -19.89
CA THR A 72 -21.24 7.97 -19.77
C THR A 72 -19.85 7.38 -19.98
N THR A 73 -19.00 8.10 -20.72
CA THR A 73 -17.58 7.78 -20.80
C THR A 73 -16.91 7.96 -19.44
N GLY A 74 -16.14 6.96 -18.99
CA GLY A 74 -15.45 7.03 -17.70
C GLY A 74 -15.12 5.66 -17.12
N TRP A 75 -14.68 5.67 -15.86
CA TRP A 75 -14.40 4.47 -15.08
C TRP A 75 -15.68 3.75 -14.66
N ARG A 76 -15.72 2.43 -14.86
CA ARG A 76 -16.84 1.56 -14.47
C ARG A 76 -16.31 0.33 -13.74
N GLN A 77 -16.89 0.01 -12.59
CA GLN A 77 -16.57 -1.21 -11.87
C GLN A 77 -17.11 -2.44 -12.62
N LEU A 78 -16.29 -3.50 -12.70
CA LEU A 78 -16.73 -4.82 -13.11
C LEU A 78 -17.43 -5.51 -11.94
N GLY A 79 -18.68 -5.90 -12.14
CA GLY A 79 -19.51 -6.45 -11.07
C GLY A 79 -19.82 -5.43 -9.98
N THR A 80 -20.26 -5.93 -8.82
CA THR A 80 -20.63 -5.11 -7.65
C THR A 80 -19.76 -5.40 -6.43
N THR A 81 -19.02 -6.51 -6.44
CA THR A 81 -18.14 -6.95 -5.35
C THR A 81 -16.69 -6.56 -5.61
N GLN A 82 -15.89 -6.61 -4.55
CA GLN A 82 -14.44 -6.57 -4.66
C GLN A 82 -13.94 -7.97 -5.03
N ILE A 83 -12.72 -8.06 -5.54
CA ILE A 83 -12.08 -9.32 -5.94
C ILE A 83 -10.70 -9.37 -5.28
N ASP A 84 -10.38 -10.49 -4.62
CA ASP A 84 -9.08 -10.71 -3.99
C ASP A 84 -8.00 -10.97 -5.03
N PHE A 85 -6.89 -10.23 -4.95
CA PHE A 85 -5.71 -10.41 -5.78
C PHE A 85 -4.50 -10.77 -4.93
N ALA A 86 -3.74 -11.77 -5.37
CA ALA A 86 -2.42 -12.05 -4.82
C ALA A 86 -1.40 -10.97 -5.25
N LYS A 87 -0.42 -10.72 -4.39
CA LYS A 87 0.73 -9.85 -4.70
C LYS A 87 1.52 -10.40 -5.89
N GLY A 88 2.03 -9.51 -6.74
CA GLY A 88 2.80 -9.82 -7.94
C GLY A 88 1.99 -9.65 -9.22
N ASN A 89 2.38 -10.33 -10.30
CA ASN A 89 1.83 -10.11 -11.64
C ASN A 89 0.99 -11.28 -12.17
N THR A 90 0.52 -12.18 -11.30
CA THR A 90 -0.28 -13.35 -11.72
C THR A 90 -1.68 -12.95 -12.19
N GLY A 91 -2.26 -11.90 -11.58
CA GLY A 91 -3.60 -11.42 -11.91
C GLY A 91 -3.68 -10.81 -13.31
N LYS A 92 -4.80 -11.07 -14.01
CA LYS A 92 -5.05 -10.61 -15.38
C LYS A 92 -6.48 -10.11 -15.54
N ILE A 93 -6.64 -9.08 -16.35
CA ILE A 93 -7.94 -8.62 -16.85
C ILE A 93 -7.86 -8.77 -18.37
N VAL A 94 -8.76 -9.55 -18.95
CA VAL A 94 -8.75 -9.87 -20.38
C VAL A 94 -10.06 -9.39 -20.98
N LEU A 95 -9.98 -8.49 -21.96
CA LEU A 95 -11.10 -8.14 -22.83
C LEU A 95 -11.10 -9.11 -24.01
N GLY A 96 -12.15 -9.91 -24.13
CA GLY A 96 -12.36 -10.78 -25.28
C GLY A 96 -13.05 -10.06 -26.42
N ASP A 97 -12.83 -10.55 -27.64
CA ASP A 97 -13.53 -10.07 -28.82
C ASP A 97 -14.97 -10.60 -28.94
N THR A 98 -15.81 -9.90 -29.71
CA THR A 98 -17.20 -10.28 -29.99
C THR A 98 -17.43 -10.84 -31.39
N GLY A 99 -16.43 -10.79 -32.29
CA GLY A 99 -16.54 -11.22 -33.69
C GLY A 99 -17.61 -10.48 -34.50
N ASP A 100 -17.88 -9.22 -34.14
CA ASP A 100 -18.90 -8.38 -34.78
C ASP A 100 -18.20 -7.32 -35.67
N ALA A 101 -18.30 -7.47 -36.99
CA ALA A 101 -17.75 -6.46 -37.92
C ALA A 101 -18.55 -5.15 -37.94
N THR A 102 -19.74 -5.10 -37.34
CA THR A 102 -20.60 -3.92 -37.25
C THR A 102 -20.40 -3.15 -35.95
N ARG A 103 -19.84 -3.78 -34.91
CA ARG A 103 -19.59 -3.17 -33.60
C ARG A 103 -18.14 -3.27 -33.16
N ARG A 104 -17.62 -2.23 -32.53
CA ARG A 104 -16.26 -2.21 -32.00
C ARG A 104 -16.19 -2.70 -30.56
N THR A 105 -15.26 -3.59 -30.28
CA THR A 105 -14.84 -3.94 -28.92
C THR A 105 -13.64 -3.08 -28.55
N ILE A 106 -13.79 -2.22 -27.54
CA ILE A 106 -12.85 -1.13 -27.22
C ILE A 106 -11.99 -1.51 -26.02
N ALA A 107 -10.67 -1.47 -26.20
CA ALA A 107 -9.66 -1.62 -25.15
C ALA A 107 -9.03 -0.25 -24.84
N ASP A 108 -9.19 0.23 -23.61
CA ASP A 108 -8.63 1.50 -23.15
C ASP A 108 -7.72 1.26 -21.93
N ALA A 109 -8.26 1.38 -20.71
CA ALA A 109 -7.49 1.26 -19.48
C ALA A 109 -8.23 0.45 -18.41
N VAL A 110 -7.46 -0.07 -17.45
CA VAL A 110 -7.96 -0.72 -16.23
C VAL A 110 -7.30 -0.08 -15.01
N ARG A 111 -8.00 -0.10 -13.87
CA ARG A 111 -7.42 0.21 -12.56
C ARG A 111 -7.97 -0.71 -11.50
N LEU A 112 -7.15 -0.98 -10.49
CA LEU A 112 -7.53 -1.74 -9.30
C LEU A 112 -7.59 -0.75 -8.15
N VAL A 113 -8.77 -0.55 -7.58
CA VAL A 113 -8.99 0.44 -6.52
C VAL A 113 -9.17 -0.28 -5.21
N ASN A 114 -8.22 -0.08 -4.28
CA ASN A 114 -8.42 -0.49 -2.89
C ASN A 114 -9.35 0.55 -2.23
N PRO A 115 -10.53 0.15 -1.72
CA PRO A 115 -11.47 1.11 -1.13
C PRO A 115 -11.09 1.58 0.28
N ALA A 116 -9.92 1.20 0.79
CA ALA A 116 -9.48 1.43 2.16
C ALA A 116 -10.52 0.94 3.19
N GLN A 117 -11.08 -0.25 2.93
CA GLN A 117 -12.06 -0.90 3.78
C GLN A 117 -11.48 -2.21 4.29
N ILE A 118 -11.75 -2.54 5.55
CA ILE A 118 -11.38 -3.83 6.16
C ILE A 118 -12.64 -4.50 6.69
N ARG A 119 -12.78 -5.79 6.42
CA ARG A 119 -13.77 -6.68 7.02
C ARG A 119 -13.09 -7.43 8.16
N LYS A 120 -13.70 -7.40 9.35
CA LYS A 120 -13.28 -8.19 10.50
C LYS A 120 -14.20 -9.40 10.62
N ASP A 121 -13.65 -10.60 10.52
CA ASP A 121 -14.44 -11.82 10.54
C ASP A 121 -14.76 -12.31 11.97
N ILE A 122 -15.76 -13.19 12.06
CA ILE A 122 -16.15 -13.82 13.33
C ILE A 122 -14.98 -14.66 13.83
N GLY A 123 -14.60 -14.49 15.10
CA GLY A 123 -13.48 -15.22 15.72
C GLY A 123 -12.12 -14.53 15.58
N GLU A 124 -12.02 -13.42 14.85
CA GLU A 124 -10.84 -12.57 14.88
C GLU A 124 -10.87 -11.66 16.12
N TYR A 125 -9.77 -11.64 16.88
CA TYR A 125 -9.63 -10.79 18.07
C TYR A 125 -8.32 -10.02 18.02
N ASN A 126 -8.32 -8.80 18.56
CA ASN A 126 -7.14 -7.95 18.81
C ASN A 126 -6.16 -7.89 17.62
N GLN A 127 -6.59 -7.26 16.52
CA GLN A 127 -5.80 -7.12 15.30
C GLN A 127 -5.44 -5.66 15.03
N TRP A 128 -4.25 -5.44 14.45
CA TRP A 128 -3.91 -4.18 13.83
C TRP A 128 -4.51 -4.11 12.42
N HIS A 129 -5.28 -3.06 12.15
CA HIS A 129 -5.83 -2.79 10.84
C HIS A 129 -4.98 -1.76 10.10
N ASN A 130 -4.63 -2.07 8.86
CA ASN A 130 -3.80 -1.22 8.02
C ASN A 130 -4.60 -0.69 6.82
N PHE A 131 -4.87 0.61 6.81
CA PHE A 131 -5.64 1.25 5.73
C PHE A 131 -4.72 1.85 4.68
N ARG A 132 -4.98 1.55 3.40
CA ARG A 132 -4.22 2.13 2.29
C ARG A 132 -4.70 3.54 2.00
N VAL A 133 -3.82 4.52 2.26
CA VAL A 133 -4.11 5.95 2.07
C VAL A 133 -3.21 6.64 1.05
N GLY A 134 -2.37 5.87 0.35
CA GLY A 134 -1.32 6.38 -0.54
C GLY A 134 -1.82 7.40 -1.57
N ASP A 135 -2.88 7.07 -2.32
CA ASP A 135 -3.44 7.96 -3.34
C ASP A 135 -3.94 9.29 -2.76
N THR A 136 -4.60 9.23 -1.59
CA THR A 136 -5.12 10.41 -0.90
C THR A 136 -3.97 11.29 -0.39
N VAL A 137 -2.98 10.69 0.28
CA VAL A 137 -1.79 11.40 0.75
C VAL A 137 -1.01 11.99 -0.44
N GLN A 138 -0.89 11.27 -1.55
CA GLN A 138 -0.20 11.75 -2.74
C GLN A 138 -0.88 12.99 -3.33
N LYS A 139 -2.22 13.06 -3.27
CA LYS A 139 -2.98 14.25 -3.69
C LYS A 139 -2.76 15.44 -2.76
N TRP A 140 -2.61 15.21 -1.47
CA TRP A 140 -2.24 16.26 -0.50
C TRP A 140 -0.84 16.80 -0.79
N VAL A 141 0.13 15.90 -0.99
CA VAL A 141 1.52 16.27 -1.31
C VAL A 141 1.61 17.03 -2.63
N SER A 142 0.82 16.63 -3.65
CA SER A 142 0.79 17.32 -4.95
C SER A 142 -0.03 18.60 -4.96
N GLY A 143 -0.72 18.95 -3.85
CA GLY A 143 -1.60 20.11 -3.78
C GLY A 143 -2.88 20.00 -4.62
N THR A 144 -3.20 18.81 -5.14
CA THR A 144 -4.41 18.56 -5.94
C THR A 144 -5.65 18.32 -5.09
N SER A 145 -5.48 18.11 -3.78
CA SER A 145 -6.58 18.06 -2.82
C SER A 145 -6.15 18.64 -1.48
N PRO A 146 -7.02 19.39 -0.78
CA PRO A 146 -6.73 19.86 0.58
C PRO A 146 -6.61 18.68 1.55
N ASN A 147 -5.75 18.83 2.55
CA ASN A 147 -5.59 17.87 3.63
C ASN A 147 -6.55 18.20 4.78
N TYR A 148 -7.54 17.32 4.99
CA TYR A 148 -8.48 17.39 6.11
C TYR A 148 -8.29 16.24 7.12
N GLY A 149 -7.21 15.46 6.99
CA GLY A 149 -6.98 14.24 7.76
C GLY A 149 -7.84 13.06 7.31
N PHE A 150 -7.95 12.06 8.18
CA PHE A 150 -8.72 10.84 7.95
C PHE A 150 -9.75 10.63 9.05
N VAL A 151 -10.90 10.06 8.68
CA VAL A 151 -11.91 9.56 9.62
C VAL A 151 -12.15 8.09 9.30
N ILE A 152 -12.19 7.26 10.32
CA ILE A 152 -12.60 5.86 10.20
C ILE A 152 -14.09 5.79 10.58
N LYS A 153 -14.89 5.19 9.71
CA LYS A 153 -16.33 4.98 9.92
C LYS A 153 -16.72 3.55 9.58
N ALA A 154 -17.83 3.09 10.13
CA ALA A 154 -18.43 1.85 9.68
C ALA A 154 -18.98 2.02 8.26
N VAL A 155 -18.98 0.94 7.49
CA VAL A 155 -19.51 0.92 6.10
C VAL A 155 -21.01 1.10 6.11
N ASP A 156 -21.69 0.48 7.08
CA ASP A 156 -23.10 0.64 7.36
C ASP A 156 -23.27 1.18 8.79
N GLU A 157 -23.82 2.39 8.91
CA GLU A 157 -24.15 3.09 10.16
C GLU A 157 -25.66 3.22 10.34
N SER A 158 -26.46 2.48 9.57
CA SER A 158 -27.92 2.51 9.66
C SER A 158 -28.42 1.87 10.96
N SER A 159 -29.68 2.16 11.31
CA SER A 159 -30.33 1.58 12.49
C SER A 159 -30.53 0.06 12.42
N THR A 160 -30.36 -0.53 11.22
CA THR A 160 -30.43 -1.97 10.96
C THR A 160 -29.06 -2.60 10.75
N ALA A 161 -27.98 -1.84 10.89
CA ALA A 161 -26.62 -2.34 10.73
C ALA A 161 -26.32 -3.46 11.74
N PRO A 162 -25.47 -4.44 11.39
CA PRO A 162 -25.02 -5.47 12.33
C PRO A 162 -24.47 -4.83 13.61
N LEU A 163 -24.99 -5.29 14.77
CA LEU A 163 -24.49 -4.87 16.08
C LEU A 163 -23.18 -5.60 16.39
N GLY A 164 -22.17 -4.85 16.84
CA GLY A 164 -20.83 -5.37 17.10
C GLY A 164 -19.93 -5.24 15.87
N GLY A 165 -18.88 -4.44 16.00
CA GLY A 165 -17.88 -4.18 14.96
C GLY A 165 -16.50 -3.90 15.57
N PRO A 166 -15.48 -3.63 14.75
CA PRO A 166 -14.16 -3.25 15.24
C PRO A 166 -14.27 -2.05 16.19
N GLN A 167 -13.80 -2.21 17.42
CA GLN A 167 -13.56 -1.10 18.33
C GLN A 167 -12.09 -0.71 18.18
N TYR A 168 -11.85 0.50 17.70
CA TYR A 168 -10.51 1.07 17.71
C TYR A 168 -10.31 1.76 19.04
N GLN A 169 -9.28 1.35 19.76
CA GLN A 169 -8.87 2.06 20.97
C GLN A 169 -8.29 3.41 20.57
N ALA A 170 -8.69 4.47 21.27
CA ALA A 170 -8.00 5.75 21.24
C ALA A 170 -7.21 5.87 22.54
N GLY A 171 -5.98 6.38 22.48
CA GLY A 171 -5.11 6.53 23.65
C GLY A 171 -5.50 7.66 24.61
N ASP A 172 -6.75 8.12 24.59
CA ASP A 172 -7.22 9.13 25.54
C ASP A 172 -7.51 8.47 26.90
N TYR A 173 -6.84 8.98 27.94
CA TYR A 173 -7.06 8.76 29.38
C TYR A 173 -6.89 7.35 29.98
N ASP A 174 -7.24 6.25 29.29
CA ASP A 174 -7.38 4.93 29.94
C ASP A 174 -6.09 4.13 30.11
N TYR A 175 -4.99 4.51 29.44
CA TYR A 175 -3.69 3.82 29.53
C TYR A 175 -2.61 4.63 30.26
N GLY A 176 -2.98 5.51 31.19
CA GLY A 176 -2.00 6.21 32.04
C GLY A 176 -0.98 7.08 31.29
N GLY A 177 -1.33 7.54 30.07
CA GLY A 177 -0.44 8.32 29.21
C GLY A 177 0.39 7.49 28.21
N GLU A 178 0.14 6.19 28.07
CA GLU A 178 0.76 5.38 27.00
C GLU A 178 0.33 5.87 25.61
N THR A 179 1.31 6.28 24.81
CA THR A 179 1.12 6.79 23.44
C THR A 179 1.17 5.68 22.38
N SER A 180 1.24 4.41 22.79
CA SER A 180 1.41 3.27 21.88
C SER A 180 0.10 2.85 21.19
N THR A 181 -1.05 3.18 21.77
CA THR A 181 -2.38 2.71 21.33
C THR A 181 -3.18 3.74 20.53
N ILE A 182 -2.63 4.94 20.28
CA ILE A 182 -3.30 5.93 19.41
C ILE A 182 -3.21 5.51 17.93
N PRO A 183 -4.22 5.86 17.10
CA PRO A 183 -4.10 5.74 15.65
C PRO A 183 -2.86 6.49 15.15
N ARG A 184 -1.92 5.76 14.53
CA ARG A 184 -0.68 6.32 14.00
C ARG A 184 -0.76 6.41 12.48
N LEU A 185 -0.76 7.63 11.94
CA LEU A 185 -0.50 7.84 10.51
C LEU A 185 1.02 7.88 10.29
N THR A 186 1.55 6.83 9.65
CA THR A 186 2.95 6.82 9.18
C THR A 186 2.94 7.14 7.70
N VAL A 187 3.52 8.29 7.33
CA VAL A 187 3.67 8.68 5.92
C VAL A 187 5.12 8.49 5.52
N THR A 188 5.33 7.63 4.53
CA THR A 188 6.64 7.32 3.97
C THR A 188 6.64 7.73 2.51
N PHE A 189 7.49 8.70 2.14
CA PHE A 189 7.54 9.25 0.77
C PHE A 189 8.99 9.48 0.34
N GLY A 190 9.23 9.47 -0.97
CA GLY A 190 10.56 9.65 -1.55
C GLY A 190 11.45 8.40 -1.49
N LYS A 191 12.77 8.60 -1.50
CA LYS A 191 13.78 7.54 -1.30
C LYS A 191 13.73 7.10 0.16
N VAL A 192 13.49 5.82 0.41
CA VAL A 192 13.24 5.30 1.75
C VAL A 192 14.17 4.13 2.03
N GLY A 193 14.60 3.99 3.30
CA GLY A 193 15.42 2.89 3.74
C GLY A 193 14.60 1.61 3.92
N THR A 194 14.95 0.83 4.95
CA THR A 194 14.18 -0.34 5.38
C THR A 194 13.50 -0.10 6.72
N SER A 195 12.40 -0.80 7.00
CA SER A 195 11.65 -0.66 8.25
C SER A 195 12.27 -1.46 9.38
N LEU A 196 12.49 -0.80 10.52
CA LEU A 196 12.86 -1.43 11.78
C LEU A 196 11.61 -2.06 12.41
N ASN A 197 11.69 -3.33 12.78
CA ASN A 197 10.62 -3.97 13.54
C ASN A 197 10.66 -3.50 14.99
N SER A 198 9.50 -3.39 15.64
CA SER A 198 9.45 -3.15 17.08
C SER A 198 10.18 -4.27 17.82
N PRO A 199 11.11 -3.95 18.74
CA PRO A 199 11.82 -4.96 19.52
C PRO A 199 10.87 -5.68 20.48
N THR A 200 11.06 -6.98 20.65
CA THR A 200 10.30 -7.83 21.59
C THR A 200 11.13 -8.26 22.81
N VAL A 201 12.46 -8.13 22.72
CA VAL A 201 13.41 -8.46 23.79
C VAL A 201 14.27 -7.24 24.08
N VAL A 202 14.31 -6.83 25.35
CA VAL A 202 15.09 -5.68 25.82
C VAL A 202 15.94 -6.10 27.00
N HIS A 203 17.24 -5.84 26.90
CA HIS A 203 18.22 -6.04 27.97
C HIS A 203 18.55 -4.70 28.63
N GLY A 204 19.20 -4.75 29.80
CA GLY A 204 19.69 -3.54 30.47
C GLY A 204 20.71 -2.74 29.64
N THR A 205 21.33 -3.38 28.64
CA THR A 205 22.33 -2.80 27.74
C THR A 205 21.79 -2.46 26.35
N GLY A 206 20.52 -2.71 26.07
CA GLY A 206 19.87 -2.42 24.80
C GLY A 206 18.96 -3.55 24.28
N PRO A 207 18.19 -3.29 23.21
CA PRO A 207 17.28 -4.25 22.62
C PRO A 207 17.94 -5.20 21.61
N GLU A 208 17.25 -6.31 21.36
CA GLU A 208 17.44 -7.10 20.14
C GLU A 208 16.58 -6.53 19.02
N LEU A 209 17.21 -6.21 17.89
CA LEU A 209 16.61 -5.52 16.76
C LEU A 209 16.58 -6.42 15.53
N SER A 210 15.54 -6.26 14.71
CA SER A 210 15.41 -6.90 13.42
C SER A 210 14.75 -5.98 12.39
N TRP A 211 15.07 -6.16 11.11
CA TRP A 211 14.51 -5.38 10.02
C TRP A 211 14.43 -6.21 8.73
N ALA A 212 13.60 -5.77 7.79
CA ALA A 212 13.56 -6.39 6.46
C ALA A 212 14.83 -6.06 5.66
N ALA A 213 15.30 -6.96 4.81
CA ALA A 213 16.41 -6.64 3.92
C ALA A 213 16.02 -5.50 2.95
N TYR A 214 16.84 -4.47 2.86
CA TYR A 214 16.69 -3.39 1.89
C TYR A 214 16.79 -3.95 0.47
N LYS A 215 15.88 -3.47 -0.39
CA LYS A 215 15.86 -3.83 -1.80
C LYS A 215 15.71 -2.57 -2.63
N ASN A 216 16.73 -2.28 -3.43
CA ASN A 216 16.63 -1.29 -4.48
C ASN A 216 15.73 -1.85 -5.60
N THR A 217 14.57 -1.22 -5.81
CA THR A 217 13.59 -1.60 -6.84
C THR A 217 13.54 -0.62 -8.01
N THR A 218 14.36 0.42 -7.97
CA THR A 218 14.34 1.51 -8.96
C THR A 218 15.15 1.18 -10.22
N GLY A 219 16.11 0.26 -10.10
CA GLY A 219 17.09 -0.04 -11.15
C GLY A 219 18.27 0.94 -11.20
N ASP A 220 18.28 1.97 -10.36
CA ASP A 220 19.37 2.94 -10.23
C ASP A 220 20.44 2.41 -9.28
N THR A 221 21.63 2.07 -9.79
CA THR A 221 22.73 1.51 -8.99
C THR A 221 23.25 2.46 -7.91
N ASP A 222 23.00 3.76 -8.04
CA ASP A 222 23.38 4.76 -7.02
C ASP A 222 22.60 4.56 -5.71
N LEU A 223 21.46 3.87 -5.77
CA LEU A 223 20.63 3.50 -4.63
C LEU A 223 20.95 2.11 -4.06
N ASP A 224 21.99 1.44 -4.55
CA ASP A 224 22.40 0.16 -3.98
C ASP A 224 22.97 0.34 -2.57
N ILE A 225 22.62 -0.59 -1.68
CA ILE A 225 23.08 -0.55 -0.29
C ILE A 225 24.58 -0.82 -0.17
N VAL A 226 25.25 0.07 0.55
CA VAL A 226 26.64 -0.08 0.99
C VAL A 226 26.68 -0.77 2.35
N GLU A 227 25.92 -0.26 3.31
CA GLU A 227 25.80 -0.77 4.68
C GLU A 227 24.49 -0.32 5.31
N TYR A 228 24.11 -0.98 6.41
CA TYR A 228 23.15 -0.40 7.34
C TYR A 228 23.88 0.40 8.43
N GLN A 229 23.17 1.31 9.08
CA GLN A 229 23.66 2.03 10.24
C GLN A 229 22.59 2.00 11.33
N LEU A 230 22.95 1.52 12.52
CA LEU A 230 22.08 1.58 13.68
C LEU A 230 22.26 2.92 14.36
N HIS A 231 21.16 3.63 14.59
CA HIS A 231 21.14 4.88 15.33
C HIS A 231 20.26 4.80 16.57
N ARG A 232 20.63 5.57 17.59
CA ARG A 232 19.91 5.69 18.87
C ARG A 232 19.82 7.16 19.28
N SER A 233 18.67 7.57 19.80
CA SER A 233 18.41 8.92 20.31
C SER A 233 17.47 8.89 21.51
N THR A 234 17.51 9.92 22.35
CA THR A 234 16.48 10.16 23.38
C THR A 234 15.33 11.01 22.85
N GLN A 235 15.44 11.51 21.62
CA GLN A 235 14.35 12.17 20.89
C GLN A 235 13.64 11.15 20.02
N GLN A 236 12.31 11.11 20.08
CA GLN A 236 11.51 10.16 19.29
C GLN A 236 11.64 10.38 17.79
N VAL A 237 11.71 11.64 17.37
CA VAL A 237 11.91 12.04 15.98
C VAL A 237 13.31 12.62 15.87
N PHE A 238 14.18 11.96 15.10
CA PHE A 238 15.54 12.42 14.89
C PHE A 238 16.02 12.07 13.47
N THR A 239 17.00 12.83 12.99
CA THR A 239 17.68 12.53 11.72
C THR A 239 18.96 11.74 12.01
N PRO A 240 19.19 10.60 11.32
CA PRO A 240 20.44 9.86 11.39
C PRO A 240 21.65 10.78 11.15
N SER A 241 22.62 10.73 12.06
CA SER A 241 23.87 11.49 11.95
C SER A 241 24.98 10.77 12.68
N ALA A 242 26.21 11.27 12.57
CA ALA A 242 27.35 10.74 13.31
C ALA A 242 27.14 10.78 14.85
N ALA A 243 26.34 11.73 15.37
CA ALA A 243 26.07 11.85 16.79
C ALA A 243 25.10 10.80 17.33
N THR A 244 24.25 10.23 16.47
CA THR A 244 23.28 9.19 16.85
C THR A 244 23.75 7.79 16.46
N LEU A 245 24.87 7.67 15.74
CA LEU A 245 25.38 6.39 15.24
C LEU A 245 25.85 5.51 16.40
N VAL A 246 25.25 4.33 16.51
CA VAL A 246 25.66 3.27 17.44
C VAL A 246 26.67 2.35 16.76
N ALA A 247 26.35 1.86 15.56
CA ALA A 247 27.22 0.95 14.82
C ALA A 247 26.91 0.93 13.32
N PRO A 248 27.92 0.83 12.44
CA PRO A 248 27.73 0.34 11.09
C PRO A 248 27.44 -1.18 11.12
N VAL A 249 26.53 -1.62 10.26
CA VAL A 249 26.06 -3.00 10.21
C VAL A 249 26.15 -3.52 8.77
N ALA A 250 26.64 -4.74 8.58
CA ALA A 250 26.86 -5.31 7.26
C ALA A 250 25.58 -5.33 6.42
N LYS A 251 25.67 -5.02 5.12
CA LYS A 251 24.52 -4.97 4.20
C LYS A 251 23.72 -6.28 4.08
N THR A 252 24.30 -7.41 4.49
CA THR A 252 23.66 -8.73 4.49
C THR A 252 22.95 -9.05 5.80
N ALA A 253 23.13 -8.25 6.85
CA ALA A 253 22.52 -8.48 8.15
C ALA A 253 21.10 -7.91 8.20
N THR A 254 20.25 -8.59 8.96
CA THR A 254 18.86 -8.18 9.23
C THR A 254 18.54 -8.19 10.73
N THR A 255 19.56 -8.35 11.56
CA THR A 255 19.46 -8.36 13.03
C THR A 255 20.68 -7.69 13.67
N TYR A 256 20.50 -7.14 14.86
CA TYR A 256 21.57 -6.61 15.69
C TYR A 256 21.13 -6.55 17.16
N THR A 257 22.02 -6.92 18.08
CA THR A 257 21.79 -6.74 19.52
C THR A 257 22.60 -5.56 20.00
N ASP A 258 21.93 -4.51 20.47
CA ASP A 258 22.63 -3.39 21.08
C ASP A 258 23.07 -3.76 22.50
N THR A 259 24.37 -3.65 22.75
CA THR A 259 25.01 -3.90 24.04
C THR A 259 25.68 -2.64 24.59
N THR A 260 25.48 -1.50 23.94
CA THR A 260 26.21 -0.26 24.22
C THR A 260 25.46 0.71 25.14
N ALA A 261 24.19 0.44 25.46
CA ALA A 261 23.48 1.26 26.44
C ALA A 261 24.06 0.99 27.83
N VAL A 262 24.21 2.06 28.62
CA VAL A 262 24.65 1.92 30.01
C VAL A 262 23.41 1.62 30.86
N PRO A 263 23.39 0.51 31.62
CA PRO A 263 22.28 0.23 32.52
C PRO A 263 22.07 1.35 33.53
N THR A 264 20.83 1.79 33.68
CA THR A 264 20.47 2.81 34.67
C THR A 264 20.68 2.26 36.10
N PRO A 265 21.49 2.91 36.94
CA PRO A 265 21.58 2.56 38.36
C PRO A 265 20.23 2.72 39.06
N ASP A 266 19.91 1.81 39.96
CA ASP A 266 18.67 1.82 40.77
C ASP A 266 18.46 3.11 41.59
N SER A 267 19.56 3.80 41.91
CA SER A 267 19.61 5.05 42.67
C SER A 267 19.41 6.31 41.83
N SER A 268 19.34 6.22 40.50
CA SER A 268 19.30 7.39 39.62
C SER A 268 17.88 7.82 39.24
N SER A 269 17.27 8.68 40.05
CA SER A 269 15.93 9.22 39.80
C SER A 269 15.80 10.04 38.50
N ALA A 270 16.91 10.58 37.96
CA ALA A 270 16.93 11.35 36.73
C ALA A 270 17.01 10.48 35.45
N GLU A 271 17.41 9.22 35.58
CA GLU A 271 17.58 8.28 34.46
C GLU A 271 16.43 7.27 34.39
N ILE A 272 15.70 7.09 35.50
CA ILE A 272 14.48 6.28 35.56
C ILE A 272 13.41 6.96 34.68
N GLY A 273 12.97 6.26 33.63
CA GLY A 273 11.96 6.74 32.68
C GLY A 273 12.52 7.33 31.38
N LYS A 274 13.85 7.41 31.21
CA LYS A 274 14.42 7.81 29.90
C LYS A 274 14.12 6.76 28.84
N SER A 275 13.53 7.20 27.75
CA SER A 275 13.26 6.37 26.58
C SER A 275 14.37 6.53 25.55
N TYR A 276 14.78 5.42 24.95
CA TYR A 276 15.68 5.40 23.80
C TYR A 276 14.91 4.95 22.56
N TYR A 277 15.06 5.73 21.50
CA TYR A 277 14.47 5.49 20.19
C TYR A 277 15.54 5.03 19.24
N TYR A 278 15.26 3.95 18.52
CA TYR A 278 16.17 3.34 17.57
C TYR A 278 15.69 3.57 16.14
N GLN A 279 16.64 3.71 15.23
CA GLN A 279 16.40 3.79 13.80
C GLN A 279 17.46 2.97 13.07
N ILE A 280 17.05 2.15 12.09
CA ILE A 280 17.98 1.56 11.15
C ILE A 280 18.03 2.44 9.90
N ALA A 281 19.20 2.85 9.46
CA ALA A 281 19.36 3.62 8.25
C ALA A 281 20.09 2.81 7.18
N VAL A 282 19.75 3.04 5.92
CA VAL A 282 20.42 2.45 4.76
C VAL A 282 21.37 3.48 4.18
N LYS A 283 22.65 3.17 4.16
CA LYS A 283 23.63 3.97 3.43
C LYS A 283 23.72 3.49 1.99
N THR A 284 23.41 4.34 1.04
CA THR A 284 23.40 4.04 -0.40
C THR A 284 24.73 4.39 -1.06
N ALA A 285 24.95 3.91 -2.29
CA ALA A 285 26.19 4.10 -3.05
C ALA A 285 26.46 5.58 -3.38
N ASP A 286 25.42 6.39 -3.57
CA ASP A 286 25.50 7.86 -3.67
C ASP A 286 25.84 8.57 -2.34
N GLY A 287 26.03 7.81 -1.25
CA GLY A 287 26.40 8.31 0.06
C GLY A 287 25.23 8.84 0.90
N GLN A 288 23.98 8.75 0.42
CA GLN A 288 22.81 9.13 1.21
C GLN A 288 22.61 8.16 2.38
N VAL A 289 22.04 8.66 3.48
CA VAL A 289 21.65 7.86 4.66
C VAL A 289 20.14 7.93 4.79
N LEU A 290 19.47 6.88 4.33
CA LEU A 290 18.01 6.77 4.31
C LEU A 290 17.53 6.12 5.59
N GLY A 291 17.03 6.91 6.53
CA GLY A 291 16.46 6.40 7.78
C GLY A 291 15.26 5.48 7.57
N SER A 292 15.01 4.59 8.52
CA SER A 292 13.80 3.77 8.54
C SER A 292 12.56 4.66 8.69
N PRO A 293 11.48 4.35 7.98
CA PRO A 293 10.19 5.01 8.15
C PRO A 293 9.55 4.74 9.52
#